data_AF-A0AAP0BRU9-F1
#
_entry.id   AF-A0AAP0BRU9-F1
#
_cell.length_a   1.000
_cell.length_b   1.000
_cell.length_c   1.000
_cell.angle_alpha   90.00
_cell.angle_beta   90.00
_cell.angle_gamma   90.00
#
_symmetry.space_group_name_H-M   'P 1'
#
loop_
_entity.id
_entity.type
_entity.pdbx_description
1 polymer ?
#
loop_
_entity_poly.entity_id
_entity_poly.type
_entity_poly.pdbx_seq_one_letter_code
_entity_poly.pdbx_strand_id
1 'polypeptide(L)'
;MRGRDSVVWLRRFSHGFNCDSQHLVAVHSMILGVSRMIMGHTMQEERINFVCEDKEIMIDVGLSKGGSNGLPQVIEISGGLELKVIIANTMYDHP
;
A
#
# COMPACT_ATOMS: atom_id res chain seq x y z
N MET A 1 15.34 -18.38 -0.73
CA MET A 1 14.17 -17.49 -0.93
C MET A 1 13.86 -17.40 -2.42
N ARG A 2 12.74 -17.98 -2.89
CA ARG A 2 12.30 -17.92 -4.30
C ARG A 2 10.80 -17.58 -4.34
N GLY A 3 10.34 -16.86 -5.36
CA GLY A 3 8.92 -16.53 -5.53
C GLY A 3 8.40 -15.52 -4.50
N ARG A 4 7.22 -15.78 -3.92
CA ARG A 4 6.47 -14.90 -2.97
C ARG A 4 7.23 -14.51 -1.70
N ASP A 5 8.25 -15.26 -1.33
CA ASP A 5 9.09 -15.02 -0.14
C ASP A 5 10.50 -14.52 -0.52
N SER A 6 10.71 -14.10 -1.77
CA SER A 6 11.96 -13.44 -2.16
C SER A 6 11.96 -11.98 -1.73
N VAL A 7 13.14 -11.43 -1.38
CA VAL A 7 13.29 -10.04 -0.92
C VAL A 7 12.69 -9.03 -1.90
N VAL A 8 12.73 -9.33 -3.20
CA VAL A 8 12.18 -8.48 -4.27
C VAL A 8 10.66 -8.64 -4.44
N TRP A 9 10.07 -9.73 -3.97
CA TRP A 9 8.65 -10.08 -4.17
C TRP A 9 7.92 -10.42 -2.88
N LEU A 10 8.41 -9.93 -1.74
CA LEU A 10 7.87 -10.26 -0.43
C LEU A 10 6.49 -9.61 -0.27
N ARG A 11 5.43 -10.39 -0.42
CA ARG A 11 4.04 -9.91 -0.31
C ARG A 11 3.51 -9.86 1.12
N ARG A 12 4.36 -10.13 2.12
CA ARG A 12 3.95 -10.20 3.54
C ARG A 12 3.31 -8.90 4.03
N PHE A 13 3.83 -7.77 3.55
CA PHE A 13 3.34 -6.43 3.89
C PHE A 13 2.20 -5.95 2.99
N SER A 14 1.81 -6.70 1.97
CA SER A 14 0.74 -6.31 1.04
C SER A 14 -0.39 -7.34 0.95
N HIS A 15 -0.46 -8.27 1.91
CA HIS A 15 -1.41 -9.38 1.92
C HIS A 15 -2.33 -9.33 3.14
N GLY A 16 -3.52 -8.75 2.95
CA GLY A 16 -4.56 -8.64 3.97
C GLY A 16 -4.18 -7.73 5.13
N PHE A 17 -4.97 -7.78 6.20
CA PHE A 17 -4.81 -6.91 7.38
C PHE A 17 -3.88 -7.48 8.46
N ASN A 18 -3.04 -8.46 8.11
CA ASN A 18 -2.22 -9.12 9.11
C ASN A 18 -1.01 -8.25 9.44
N CYS A 19 -1.08 -7.58 10.58
CA CYS A 19 -0.01 -6.68 11.01
C CYS A 19 1.22 -7.49 11.48
N ASP A 20 2.20 -7.67 10.60
CA ASP A 20 3.50 -8.25 10.94
C ASP A 20 4.39 -7.21 11.65
N SER A 21 3.88 -6.77 12.81
CA SER A 21 4.43 -5.67 13.61
C SER A 21 5.90 -5.86 13.97
N GLN A 22 6.39 -7.11 14.14
CA GLN A 22 7.79 -7.37 14.44
C GLN A 22 8.70 -7.05 13.26
N HIS A 23 8.34 -7.47 12.05
CA HIS A 23 9.12 -7.16 10.86
C HIS A 23 9.00 -5.68 10.49
N LEU A 24 7.83 -5.07 10.67
CA LEU A 24 7.65 -3.64 10.46
C LEU A 24 8.54 -2.80 11.39
N VAL A 25 8.59 -3.15 12.68
CA VAL A 25 9.49 -2.51 13.65
C VAL A 25 10.95 -2.70 13.26
N ALA A 26 11.34 -3.90 12.82
CA ALA A 26 12.68 -4.16 12.34
C ALA A 26 13.04 -3.25 11.14
N VAL A 27 12.17 -3.14 10.14
CA VAL A 27 12.37 -2.27 8.97
C VAL A 27 12.47 -0.80 9.38
N HIS A 28 11.57 -0.31 10.23
CA HIS A 28 11.63 1.08 10.72
C HIS A 28 12.92 1.35 11.50
N SER A 29 13.42 0.39 12.29
CA SER A 29 14.68 0.54 13.01
C SER A 29 15.92 0.58 12.09
N MET A 30 15.82 0.04 10.88
CA MET A 30 16.92 0.09 9.90
C MET A 30 17.04 1.46 9.23
N ILE A 31 15.99 2.29 9.24
CA ILE A 31 15.96 3.59 8.58
C ILE A 31 15.56 4.67 9.59
N LEU A 32 16.55 5.43 10.05
CA LEU A 32 16.35 6.48 11.04
C LEU A 32 15.34 7.54 10.55
N GLY A 33 14.35 7.84 11.39
CA GLY A 33 13.37 8.90 11.14
C GLY A 33 12.16 8.48 10.29
N VAL A 34 12.02 7.21 9.95
CA VAL A 34 10.84 6.71 9.21
C VAL A 34 9.73 6.31 10.18
N SER A 35 8.51 6.77 9.89
CA SER A 35 7.31 6.48 10.69
C SER A 35 6.35 5.50 10.00
N ARG A 36 6.48 5.32 8.68
CA ARG A 36 5.55 4.55 7.86
C ARG A 36 6.26 3.88 6.69
N MET A 37 5.74 2.73 6.27
CA MET A 37 6.09 2.07 5.03
C MET A 37 4.91 2.15 4.05
N ILE A 38 5.19 2.60 2.82
CA ILE A 38 4.23 2.63 1.71
C ILE A 38 4.65 1.58 0.69
N MET A 39 3.77 0.64 0.35
CA MET A 39 4.09 -0.50 -0.51
C MET A 39 2.95 -0.83 -1.46
N GLY A 40 3.28 -1.35 -2.64
CA GLY A 40 2.31 -1.88 -3.60
C GLY A 40 2.46 -3.38 -3.83
N HIS A 41 2.48 -3.78 -5.11
CA HIS A 41 2.75 -5.14 -5.62
C HIS A 41 1.64 -6.19 -5.48
N THR A 42 0.63 -5.95 -4.65
CA THR A 42 -0.53 -6.84 -4.51
C THR A 42 -1.78 -6.01 -4.72
N MET A 43 -2.69 -6.49 -5.58
CA MET A 43 -4.00 -5.88 -5.78
C MET A 43 -4.74 -5.84 -4.45
N GLN A 44 -5.26 -4.66 -4.09
CA GLN A 44 -5.96 -4.45 -2.82
C GLN A 44 -7.45 -4.38 -3.10
N GLU A 45 -8.24 -5.23 -2.44
CA GLU A 45 -9.71 -5.21 -2.59
C GLU A 45 -10.32 -3.92 -2.04
N GLU A 46 -9.78 -3.40 -0.93
CA GLU A 46 -10.22 -2.15 -0.30
C GLU A 46 -9.59 -0.90 -0.90
N ARG A 47 -8.89 -1.05 -2.03
CA ARG A 47 -8.09 0.00 -2.66
C ARG A 47 -6.95 0.47 -1.72
N ILE A 48 -6.51 1.73 -1.81
CA ILE A 48 -5.50 2.29 -0.89
C ILE A 48 -6.03 2.21 0.54
N ASN A 49 -5.30 1.53 1.41
CA ASN A 49 -5.72 1.30 2.78
C ASN A 49 -4.55 1.48 3.76
N PHE A 50 -4.91 1.85 4.99
CA PHE A 50 -3.99 2.09 6.09
C PHE A 50 -4.16 0.99 7.13
N VAL A 51 -3.05 0.35 7.49
CA VAL A 51 -3.03 -0.76 8.45
C VAL A 51 -1.95 -0.53 9.48
N CYS A 52 -1.99 -1.30 10.57
CA CYS A 52 -1.03 -1.17 11.67
C CYS A 52 -0.92 0.25 12.24
N GLU A 53 -2.06 0.89 12.57
CA GLU A 53 -2.07 2.29 13.08
C GLU A 53 -1.40 3.27 12.11
N ASP A 54 -1.71 3.14 10.82
CA ASP A 54 -1.17 3.94 9.71
C ASP A 54 0.36 3.86 9.54
N LYS A 55 1.01 2.85 10.13
CA LYS A 55 2.45 2.58 9.94
C LYS A 55 2.71 1.81 8.64
N GLU A 56 1.68 1.17 8.10
CA GLU A 56 1.72 0.41 6.86
C GLU A 56 0.62 0.91 5.93
N ILE A 57 0.99 1.25 4.69
CA ILE A 57 0.08 1.82 3.71
C ILE A 57 0.18 1.01 2.42
N MET A 58 -0.89 0.29 2.09
CA MET A 58 -0.95 -0.56 0.92
C MET A 58 -1.56 0.20 -0.26
N ILE A 59 -0.80 0.35 -1.34
CA ILE A 59 -1.24 0.96 -2.59
C ILE A 59 -1.89 -0.10 -3.47
N ASP A 60 -3.14 0.13 -3.87
CA ASP A 60 -3.78 -0.72 -4.86
C ASP A 60 -3.11 -0.57 -6.24
N VAL A 61 -2.75 -1.72 -6.81
CA VAL A 61 -2.20 -1.82 -8.16
C VAL A 61 -3.23 -2.39 -9.16
N GLY A 62 -4.47 -2.62 -8.72
CA GLY A 62 -5.56 -3.25 -9.47
C GLY A 62 -6.24 -2.42 -10.55
N LEU A 63 -5.72 -1.23 -10.86
CA LEU A 63 -6.35 -0.21 -11.69
C LEU A 63 -6.53 -0.59 -13.18
N SER A 64 -6.03 -1.74 -13.61
CA SER A 64 -6.11 -2.20 -15.01
C SER A 64 -7.46 -2.86 -15.34
N LYS A 65 -7.93 -2.65 -16.59
CA LYS A 65 -9.10 -3.34 -17.15
C LYS A 65 -8.90 -4.87 -17.11
N GLY A 66 -9.83 -5.61 -16.50
CA GLY A 66 -9.76 -7.06 -16.29
C GLY A 66 -9.10 -7.50 -14.97
N GLY A 67 -8.65 -6.55 -14.14
CA GLY A 67 -8.24 -6.75 -12.75
C GLY A 67 -9.39 -6.39 -11.79
N SER A 68 -9.21 -5.36 -10.95
CA SER A 68 -10.28 -4.83 -10.11
C SER A 68 -11.16 -3.81 -10.82
N ASN A 69 -10.74 -3.31 -12.00
CA ASN A 69 -11.36 -2.18 -12.70
C ASN A 69 -11.58 -0.96 -11.78
N GLY A 70 -10.73 -0.81 -10.77
CA GLY A 70 -10.85 0.25 -9.79
C GLY A 70 -10.53 1.62 -10.40
N LEU A 71 -11.22 2.65 -9.91
CA LEU A 71 -10.85 4.03 -10.21
C LEU A 71 -9.44 4.34 -9.69
N PRO A 72 -8.63 5.11 -10.43
CA PRO A 72 -7.32 5.54 -9.96
C PRO A 72 -7.40 6.25 -8.61
N GLN A 73 -6.42 5.96 -7.75
CA GLN A 73 -6.26 6.60 -6.45
C GLN A 73 -4.83 7.08 -6.29
N VAL A 74 -4.67 8.17 -5.54
CA VAL A 74 -3.36 8.74 -5.21
C VAL A 74 -3.27 9.01 -3.71
N ILE A 75 -2.05 8.94 -3.19
CA ILE A 75 -1.72 9.46 -1.86
C ILE A 75 -0.99 10.79 -2.05
N GLU A 76 -1.57 11.85 -1.51
CA GLU A 76 -0.90 13.13 -1.34
C GLU A 76 -0.18 13.12 0.02
N ILE A 77 1.12 13.43 0.02
CA ILE A 77 1.96 13.53 1.21
C ILE A 77 2.34 14.99 1.41
N SER A 78 1.88 15.58 2.50
CA SER A 78 2.11 16.99 2.84
C SER A 78 2.99 17.10 4.09
N GLY A 79 4.13 17.79 3.95
CA GLY A 79 5.06 18.02 5.06
C GLY A 79 5.64 16.75 5.71
N GLY A 80 5.52 15.59 5.05
CA GLY A 80 5.99 14.28 5.54
C GLY A 80 5.18 13.67 6.69
N LEU A 81 4.12 14.33 7.14
CA LEU A 81 3.32 13.91 8.31
C LEU A 81 1.87 13.57 7.93
N GLU A 82 1.29 14.36 7.04
CA GLU A 82 -0.09 14.24 6.62
C GLU A 82 -0.19 13.41 5.34
N LEU A 83 -1.12 12.46 5.35
CA LEU A 83 -1.45 11.63 4.20
C LEU A 83 -2.92 11.85 3.86
N LYS A 84 -3.20 12.05 2.58
CA LYS A 84 -4.56 12.17 2.07
C LYS A 84 -4.74 11.28 0.86
N VAL A 85 -5.76 10.42 0.89
CA VAL A 85 -6.16 9.65 -0.28
C VAL A 85 -7.10 10.51 -1.13
N ILE A 86 -6.75 10.64 -2.41
CA ILE A 86 -7.59 11.31 -3.41
C ILE A 86 -7.96 10.28 -4.46
N ILE A 87 -9.26 10.20 -4.77
CA ILE A 87 -9.81 9.26 -5.74
C ILE A 87 -10.15 10.03 -7.01
N ALA A 88 -9.87 9.43 -8.18
CA ALA A 88 -10.23 9.99 -9.47
C ALA A 88 -11.74 10.26 -9.57
N ASN A 89 -12.10 11.28 -10.34
CA ASN A 89 -13.48 11.64 -10.57
C ASN A 89 -14.25 10.48 -11.24
N THR A 90 -15.40 10.11 -10.70
CA THR A 90 -16.29 9.05 -11.21
C THR A 90 -16.81 9.34 -12.63
N MET A 91 -16.68 10.58 -13.12
CA MET A 91 -16.96 10.93 -14.53
C MET A 91 -16.02 10.22 -15.52
N TYR A 92 -14.90 9.67 -15.05
CA TYR A 92 -13.98 8.85 -15.85
C TYR A 92 -14.17 7.34 -15.63
N ASP A 93 -15.24 6.94 -14.93
CA ASP A 93 -15.60 5.55 -14.66
C ASP A 93 -16.39 4.92 -15.82
N HIS A 94 -15.97 5.16 -17.07
CA HIS A 94 -16.66 4.68 -18.26
C HIS A 94 -15.79 3.68 -19.04
N PRO A 95 -16.36 2.55 -19.50
CA PRO A 95 -15.62 1.43 -20.07
C PRO A 95 -15.01 1.68 -21.46
#